data_AF-A0AAW1SY42-F1
#
_entry.id   AF-A0AAW1SY42-F1
#
_cell.length_a   1.000
_cell.length_b   1.000
_cell.length_c   1.000
_cell.angle_alpha   90.00
_cell.angle_beta   90.00
_cell.angle_gamma   90.00
#
_symmetry.space_group_name_H-M   'P 1'
#
loop_
_entity.id
_entity.type
_entity.pdbx_description
1 polymer ?
#
loop_
_entity_poly.entity_id
_entity_poly.type
_entity_poly.pdbx_seq_one_letter_code
_entity_poly.pdbx_strand_id
1 'polypeptide(L)'
;MDPNKFTQKAGTSKFQVETALTEMRDKAGNQTMNSSTGDDSLEALNKYGQDLTAQVAHLDSVIGRDEEMCRIIQILCRRTKNNPGLIGEPGVGKTAIAEGQAQRIAKGNIPSNLKEMRMVALDIGALVAGAKYRGEFEERLKAGLAEVKKAANVILFIDEIHLVQGAGKAEGAMDAANLLKPMLA
;
A
#
# COMPACT_ATOMS: atom_id res chain seq x y z
N MET A 1 -29.32 -5.43 -39.65
CA MET A 1 -29.75 -4.07 -39.26
C MET A 1 -28.51 -3.21 -39.32
N ASP A 2 -28.39 -2.41 -40.37
CA ASP A 2 -27.17 -1.67 -40.69
C ASP A 2 -26.93 -0.48 -39.75
N PRO A 3 -25.72 -0.32 -39.18
CA PRO A 3 -25.38 0.75 -38.22
C PRO A 3 -25.29 2.16 -38.85
N ASN A 4 -25.56 2.30 -40.15
CA ASN A 4 -25.41 3.55 -40.91
C ASN A 4 -26.68 4.43 -40.97
N LYS A 5 -27.72 4.15 -40.17
CA LYS A 5 -28.97 4.91 -40.20
C LYS A 5 -29.08 6.07 -39.19
N PHE A 6 -28.10 6.27 -38.31
CA PHE A 6 -28.17 7.31 -37.26
C PHE A 6 -27.43 8.62 -37.56
N THR A 7 -26.62 8.71 -38.62
CA THR A 7 -25.77 9.89 -38.87
C THR A 7 -26.32 10.89 -39.89
N GLN A 8 -27.61 10.83 -40.25
CA GLN A 8 -28.18 11.73 -41.28
C GLN A 8 -29.01 12.92 -40.73
N LYS A 9 -29.08 13.13 -39.41
CA LYS A 9 -29.86 14.26 -38.84
C LYS A 9 -29.05 15.33 -38.08
N ALA A 10 -27.72 15.25 -38.06
CA ALA A 10 -26.87 16.33 -37.58
C ALA A 10 -25.76 16.53 -38.62
N GLY A 11 -25.84 17.64 -39.36
CA GLY A 11 -24.91 18.00 -40.44
C GLY A 11 -23.52 18.38 -39.94
N THR A 12 -22.82 17.43 -39.32
CA THR A 12 -21.45 17.59 -38.86
C THR A 12 -20.57 16.61 -39.63
N SER A 13 -19.67 17.15 -40.45
CA SER A 13 -18.74 16.37 -41.27
C SER A 13 -17.97 15.37 -40.41
N LYS A 14 -17.94 14.10 -40.84
CA LYS A 14 -17.22 13.00 -40.18
C LYS A 14 -15.76 13.35 -39.87
N PHE A 15 -15.16 14.20 -40.70
CA PHE A 15 -13.80 14.73 -40.55
C PHE A 15 -13.64 15.71 -39.39
N GLN A 16 -14.66 16.53 -39.11
CA GLN A 16 -14.60 17.52 -38.00
C GLN A 16 -14.71 16.84 -36.63
N VAL A 17 -15.46 15.75 -36.54
CA VAL A 17 -15.61 14.97 -35.29
C VAL A 17 -14.31 14.22 -34.98
N GLU A 18 -13.66 13.63 -35.99
CA GLU A 18 -12.37 12.94 -35.80
C GLU A 18 -11.24 13.91 -35.43
N THR A 19 -11.21 15.10 -36.05
CA THR A 19 -10.19 16.13 -35.74
C THR A 19 -10.38 16.66 -34.31
N ALA A 20 -11.62 16.96 -33.90
CA ALA A 20 -11.91 17.41 -32.53
C ALA A 20 -11.60 16.33 -31.47
N LEU A 21 -11.88 15.06 -31.76
CA LEU A 21 -11.56 13.95 -30.85
C LEU A 21 -10.05 13.74 -30.69
N THR A 22 -9.27 13.98 -31.74
CA THR A 22 -7.81 13.84 -31.72
C THR A 22 -7.18 15.01 -30.97
N GLU A 23 -7.65 16.24 -31.19
CA GLU A 23 -7.18 17.42 -30.46
C GLU A 23 -7.53 17.40 -28.96
N MET A 24 -8.68 16.81 -28.59
CA MET A 24 -9.04 16.62 -27.18
C MET A 24 -8.19 15.53 -26.51
N ARG A 25 -7.77 14.49 -27.26
CA ARG A 25 -6.84 13.46 -26.76
C ARG A 25 -5.43 14.00 -26.54
N ASP A 26 -4.95 14.86 -27.42
CA ASP A 26 -3.57 15.40 -27.31
C ASP A 26 -3.44 16.50 -26.25
N LYS A 27 -4.51 17.23 -25.92
CA LYS A 27 -4.52 18.23 -24.84
C LYS A 27 -4.82 17.62 -23.45
N ALA A 28 -5.41 16.43 -23.40
CA ALA A 28 -5.60 15.66 -22.17
C ALA A 28 -4.40 14.72 -21.98
N GLY A 29 -3.25 15.29 -21.61
CA GLY A 29 -2.03 14.56 -21.31
C GLY A 29 -2.29 13.37 -20.38
N ASN A 30 -2.21 12.18 -20.95
CA ASN A 30 -1.91 10.87 -20.35
C ASN A 30 -2.35 10.64 -18.89
N GLN A 31 -3.59 10.99 -18.54
CA GLN A 31 -4.27 10.40 -17.40
C GLN A 31 -5.16 9.30 -17.93
N THR A 32 -4.64 8.08 -17.91
CA THR A 32 -5.45 6.86 -17.96
C THR A 32 -6.35 6.85 -16.72
N MET A 33 -7.44 7.61 -16.79
CA MET A 33 -8.59 7.46 -15.92
C MET A 33 -9.21 6.11 -16.25
N ASN A 34 -8.85 5.09 -15.50
CA ASN A 34 -9.56 3.84 -15.47
C ASN A 34 -10.67 3.96 -14.43
N SER A 35 -11.80 4.57 -14.80
CA SER A 35 -12.97 4.64 -13.95
C SER A 35 -13.69 3.28 -13.97
N SER A 36 -13.55 2.50 -12.90
CA SER A 36 -14.40 1.34 -12.61
C SER A 36 -14.80 1.36 -11.13
N THR A 37 -15.80 2.17 -10.81
CA THR A 37 -16.78 2.04 -9.72
C THR A 37 -16.52 0.88 -8.73
N GLY A 38 -15.62 1.11 -7.78
CA GLY A 38 -15.20 0.16 -6.74
C GLY A 38 -14.03 0.62 -5.85
N ASP A 39 -13.44 1.79 -6.14
CA ASP A 39 -12.07 2.16 -5.78
C ASP A 39 -11.89 3.08 -4.56
N ASP A 40 -12.94 3.68 -4.00
CA ASP A 40 -12.79 4.54 -2.80
C ASP A 40 -12.26 3.77 -1.59
N SER A 41 -12.39 2.43 -1.59
CA SER A 41 -11.86 1.55 -0.53
C SER A 41 -10.43 1.07 -0.74
N LEU A 42 -9.85 1.28 -1.93
CA LEU A 42 -8.45 0.94 -2.27
C LEU A 42 -7.53 2.19 -2.24
N GLU A 43 -8.06 3.36 -1.89
CA GLU A 43 -7.28 4.59 -1.83
C GLU A 43 -6.37 4.68 -0.60
N ALA A 44 -6.71 4.03 0.51
CA ALA A 44 -6.04 4.30 1.79
C ALA A 44 -4.60 3.77 1.80
N LEU A 45 -4.36 2.52 1.43
CA LEU A 45 -2.99 1.98 1.33
C LEU A 45 -2.18 2.65 0.23
N ASN A 46 -2.81 3.10 -0.85
CA ASN A 46 -2.12 3.81 -1.92
C ASN A 46 -1.73 5.25 -1.51
N LYS A 47 -2.53 5.88 -0.64
CA LYS A 47 -2.29 7.25 -0.17
C LYS A 47 -1.32 7.33 1.00
N TYR A 48 -1.38 6.35 1.91
CA TYR A 48 -0.60 6.34 3.14
C TYR A 48 0.43 5.21 3.19
N GLY A 49 0.56 4.43 2.13
CA GLY A 49 1.49 3.32 2.06
C GLY A 49 2.32 3.33 0.80
N GLN A 50 3.43 2.60 0.86
CA GLN A 50 4.41 2.45 -0.20
C GLN A 50 4.63 0.97 -0.46
N ASP A 51 4.37 0.52 -1.70
CA ASP A 51 4.60 -0.87 -2.09
C ASP A 51 6.11 -1.11 -2.29
N LEU A 52 6.73 -1.73 -1.29
CA LEU A 52 8.16 -2.05 -1.29
C LEU A 52 8.48 -3.11 -2.34
N THR A 53 7.57 -4.05 -2.59
CA THR A 53 7.75 -5.09 -3.60
C THR A 53 7.76 -4.53 -5.03
N ALA A 54 6.95 -3.51 -5.31
CA ALA A 54 6.93 -2.81 -6.59
C ALA A 54 8.15 -1.90 -6.78
N GLN A 55 8.76 -1.43 -5.69
CA GLN A 55 9.87 -0.47 -5.72
C GLN A 55 11.25 -1.11 -5.54
N VAL A 56 11.35 -2.44 -5.64
CA VAL A 56 12.60 -3.19 -5.46
C VAL A 56 13.77 -2.67 -6.31
N ALA A 57 13.49 -2.12 -7.50
CA ALA A 57 14.52 -1.52 -8.35
C ALA A 57 15.19 -0.27 -7.74
N HIS A 58 14.52 0.38 -6.79
CA HIS A 58 14.98 1.58 -6.09
C HIS A 58 15.48 1.29 -4.67
N LEU A 59 15.42 0.03 -4.22
CA LEU A 59 15.88 -0.36 -2.89
C LEU A 59 17.36 -0.76 -2.94
N ASP A 60 18.11 -0.34 -1.92
CA ASP A 60 19.51 -0.72 -1.78
C ASP A 60 19.65 -2.23 -1.47
N SER A 61 20.72 -2.85 -1.97
CA SER A 61 20.98 -4.27 -1.69
C SER A 61 21.36 -4.47 -0.23
N VAL A 62 20.70 -5.42 0.43
CA VAL A 62 20.96 -5.74 1.84
C VAL A 62 22.02 -6.84 1.95
N ILE A 63 23.07 -6.59 2.73
CA ILE A 63 24.20 -7.51 2.91
C ILE A 63 24.29 -7.93 4.38
N GLY A 64 24.52 -9.23 4.64
CA GLY A 64 24.83 -9.73 5.98
C GLY A 64 23.64 -9.81 6.94
N ARG A 65 22.40 -9.83 6.42
CA ARG A 65 21.15 -9.93 7.22
C ARG A 65 20.31 -11.17 6.92
N ASP A 66 20.95 -12.22 6.38
CA ASP A 66 20.26 -13.42 5.91
C ASP A 66 19.58 -14.19 7.05
N GLU A 67 20.17 -14.20 8.24
CA GLU A 67 19.60 -14.88 9.41
C GLU A 67 18.30 -14.22 9.89
N GLU A 68 18.30 -12.88 10.01
CA GLU A 68 17.12 -12.12 10.40
C GLU A 68 16.01 -12.24 9.34
N MET A 69 16.38 -12.12 8.06
CA MET A 69 15.47 -12.30 6.93
C MET A 69 14.83 -13.70 6.90
N CYS A 70 15.62 -14.75 7.11
CA CYS A 70 15.12 -16.12 7.23
C CYS A 70 14.18 -16.28 8.44
N ARG A 71 14.51 -15.67 9.59
CA ARG A 71 13.68 -15.73 10.80
C ARG A 71 12.32 -15.04 10.60
N ILE A 72 12.28 -13.92 9.89
CA ILE A 72 11.03 -13.23 9.53
C ILE A 72 10.13 -14.17 8.70
N ILE A 73 10.67 -14.81 7.65
CA ILE A 73 9.90 -15.75 6.81
C ILE A 73 9.31 -16.87 7.65
N GLN A 74 10.10 -17.47 8.55
CA GLN A 74 9.61 -18.53 9.45
C GLN A 74 8.43 -18.09 10.31
N ILE A 75 8.41 -16.84 10.78
CA ILE A 75 7.32 -16.30 11.59
C ILE A 75 6.09 -16.01 10.71
N LEU A 76 6.28 -15.39 9.55
CA LEU A 76 5.20 -15.09 8.59
C LEU A 76 4.47 -16.35 8.12
N CYS A 77 5.17 -17.48 8.01
CA CYS A 77 4.58 -18.77 7.60
C CYS A 77 3.73 -19.46 8.68
N ARG A 78 3.64 -18.92 9.91
CA ARG A 78 2.81 -19.52 10.97
C ARG A 78 1.33 -19.33 10.70
N ARG A 79 0.49 -20.23 11.22
CA ARG A 79 -0.98 -20.11 11.14
C ARG A 79 -1.55 -19.04 12.06
N THR A 80 -0.93 -18.86 13.22
CA THR A 80 -1.32 -17.87 14.24
C THR A 80 -0.07 -17.16 14.74
N LYS A 81 -0.22 -15.93 15.25
CA LYS A 81 0.89 -15.10 15.73
C LYS A 81 2.01 -14.98 14.67
N ASN A 82 1.61 -14.73 13.43
CA ASN A 82 2.46 -14.59 12.26
C ASN A 82 3.01 -13.16 12.09
N ASN A 83 3.16 -12.43 13.20
CA ASN A 83 3.55 -11.02 13.24
C ASN A 83 5.00 -10.90 13.74
N PRO A 84 6.00 -10.85 12.84
CA PRO A 84 7.39 -10.66 13.23
C PRO A 84 7.64 -9.25 13.79
N GLY A 85 8.45 -9.14 14.84
CA GLY A 85 8.89 -7.87 15.41
C GLY A 85 10.40 -7.76 15.41
N LEU A 86 10.93 -6.67 14.84
CA LEU A 86 12.36 -6.37 14.83
C LEU A 86 12.74 -5.49 16.03
N ILE A 87 13.57 -6.03 16.92
CA ILE A 87 14.02 -5.36 18.14
C ILE A 87 15.50 -5.00 18.00
N GLY A 88 15.89 -3.82 18.49
CA GLY A 88 17.24 -3.27 18.37
C GLY A 88 17.26 -1.76 18.57
N GLU A 89 18.45 -1.17 18.62
CA GLU A 89 18.64 0.27 18.73
C GLU A 89 18.20 1.00 17.44
N PRO A 90 17.87 2.30 17.49
CA PRO A 90 17.67 3.12 16.30
C PRO A 90 18.91 3.11 15.40
N GLY A 91 18.73 3.14 14.09
CA GLY A 91 19.84 3.22 13.13
C GLY A 91 20.57 1.91 12.81
N VAL A 92 20.24 0.78 13.45
CA VAL A 92 20.89 -0.52 13.16
C VAL A 92 20.49 -1.17 11.83
N GLY A 93 19.61 -0.51 11.06
CA GLY A 93 19.14 -0.98 9.75
C GLY A 93 17.94 -1.93 9.79
N LYS A 94 17.00 -1.75 10.73
CA LYS A 94 15.76 -2.56 10.77
C LYS A 94 14.92 -2.40 9.50
N THR A 95 14.83 -1.17 9.00
CA THR A 95 14.15 -0.81 7.76
C THR A 95 14.82 -1.51 6.57
N ALA A 96 16.14 -1.55 6.53
CA ALA A 96 16.89 -2.29 5.51
C ALA A 96 16.55 -3.79 5.52
N ILE A 97 16.36 -4.41 6.69
CA ILE A 97 15.91 -5.82 6.74
C ILE A 97 14.54 -5.98 6.09
N ALA A 98 13.59 -5.06 6.33
CA ALA A 98 12.26 -5.10 5.70
C ALA A 98 12.33 -4.92 4.17
N GLU A 99 13.17 -4.01 3.69
CA GLU A 99 13.44 -3.81 2.25
C GLU A 99 14.07 -5.06 1.61
N GLY A 100 15.04 -5.68 2.27
CA GLY A 100 15.65 -6.94 1.84
C GLY A 100 14.62 -8.08 1.73
N GLN A 101 13.63 -8.10 2.63
CA GLN A 101 12.52 -9.05 2.54
C GLN A 101 11.62 -8.77 1.34
N ALA A 102 11.31 -7.51 1.04
CA ALA A 102 10.58 -7.15 -0.18
C ALA A 102 11.34 -7.60 -1.43
N GLN A 103 12.67 -7.44 -1.47
CA GLN A 103 13.51 -7.95 -2.55
C GLN A 103 13.43 -9.47 -2.70
N ARG A 104 13.43 -10.23 -1.59
CA ARG A 104 13.31 -11.70 -1.63
C ARG A 104 11.94 -12.16 -2.11
N ILE A 105 10.87 -11.47 -1.70
CA ILE A 105 9.51 -11.73 -2.15
C ILE A 105 9.41 -11.48 -3.66
N ALA A 106 9.87 -10.33 -4.15
CA ALA A 106 9.84 -10.00 -5.58
C ALA A 106 10.68 -10.94 -6.45
N LYS A 107 11.81 -11.45 -5.93
CA LYS A 107 12.63 -12.47 -6.61
C LYS A 107 12.04 -13.88 -6.53
N GLY A 108 10.99 -14.10 -5.75
CA GLY A 108 10.38 -15.42 -5.54
C GLY A 108 11.24 -16.38 -4.70
N ASN A 109 12.28 -15.90 -4.01
CA ASN A 109 13.15 -16.69 -3.13
C ASN A 109 12.52 -16.85 -1.73
N ILE A 110 11.32 -17.40 -1.71
CA ILE A 110 10.47 -17.54 -0.52
C ILE A 110 9.56 -18.78 -0.67
N PRO A 111 9.03 -19.34 0.42
CA PRO A 111 8.13 -20.48 0.36
C PRO A 111 6.83 -20.12 -0.38
N SER A 112 6.16 -21.12 -0.96
CA SER A 112 5.04 -20.95 -1.89
C SER A 112 3.85 -20.18 -1.32
N ASN A 113 3.62 -20.26 -0.01
CA ASN A 113 2.58 -19.54 0.70
C ASN A 113 2.77 -18.01 0.71
N LEU A 114 3.99 -17.52 0.45
CA LEU A 114 4.29 -16.09 0.45
C LEU A 114 4.50 -15.53 -0.97
N LYS A 115 4.52 -16.37 -2.02
CA LYS A 115 4.94 -15.95 -3.38
C LYS A 115 4.08 -14.85 -3.99
N GLU A 116 2.78 -14.88 -3.71
CA GLU A 116 1.80 -13.90 -4.22
C GLU A 116 1.59 -12.73 -3.24
N MET A 117 2.39 -12.65 -2.18
CA MET A 117 2.27 -11.58 -1.19
C MET A 117 2.96 -10.32 -1.70
N ARG A 118 2.34 -9.17 -1.48
CA ARG A 118 2.98 -7.86 -1.63
C ARG A 118 3.39 -7.31 -0.27
N MET A 119 4.48 -6.55 -0.22
CA MET A 119 4.93 -5.92 1.03
C MET A 119 4.73 -4.41 0.95
N VAL A 120 3.94 -3.87 1.88
CA VAL A 120 3.56 -2.45 1.89
C VAL A 120 4.06 -1.82 3.18
N ALA A 121 4.88 -0.78 3.08
CA ALA A 121 5.26 0.07 4.20
C ALA A 121 4.15 1.09 4.47
N LEU A 122 3.72 1.20 5.73
CA LEU A 122 2.76 2.21 6.15
C LEU A 122 3.48 3.46 6.65
N ASP A 123 3.18 4.61 6.07
CA ASP A 123 3.70 5.90 6.52
C ASP A 123 2.79 6.49 7.61
N ILE A 124 3.23 6.32 8.85
CA ILE A 124 2.55 6.91 10.02
C ILE A 124 2.59 8.44 9.95
N GLY A 125 3.65 9.04 9.42
CA GLY A 125 3.76 10.48 9.23
C GLY A 125 2.69 11.01 8.27
N ALA A 126 2.46 10.33 7.14
CA ALA A 126 1.40 10.69 6.19
C ALA A 126 -0.01 10.55 6.78
N LEU A 127 -0.23 9.56 7.66
CA LEU A 127 -1.50 9.40 8.36
C LEU A 127 -1.78 10.56 9.32
N VAL A 128 -0.75 11.03 10.02
CA VAL A 128 -0.81 12.15 10.98
C VAL A 128 -0.86 13.51 10.24
N ALA A 129 -0.16 13.62 9.10
CA ALA A 129 -0.12 14.82 8.29
C ALA A 129 -1.53 15.21 7.82
N GLY A 130 -1.94 16.43 8.16
CA GLY A 130 -3.27 16.94 7.80
C GLY A 130 -4.43 16.30 8.56
N ALA A 131 -4.19 15.53 9.62
CA ALA A 131 -5.23 15.20 10.59
C ALA A 131 -5.35 16.38 11.58
N LYS A 132 -6.45 17.15 11.49
CA LYS A 132 -6.70 18.26 12.44
C LYS A 132 -7.19 17.75 13.78
N TYR A 133 -7.78 16.56 13.78
CA TYR A 133 -8.37 15.91 14.95
C TYR A 133 -7.87 14.47 15.07
N ARG A 134 -7.69 13.98 16.31
CA ARG A 134 -7.19 12.62 16.60
C ARG A 134 -8.04 11.53 15.93
N GLY A 135 -9.37 11.72 15.86
CA GLY A 135 -10.29 10.77 15.24
C GLY A 135 -10.04 10.56 13.74
N GLU A 136 -9.58 11.59 13.02
CA GLU A 136 -9.28 11.47 11.58
C GLU A 136 -8.11 10.52 11.34
N PHE A 137 -7.09 10.54 12.19
CA PHE A 137 -5.98 9.59 12.12
C PHE A 137 -6.48 8.15 12.35
N GLU A 138 -7.29 7.93 13.39
CA GLU A 138 -7.82 6.60 13.69
C GLU A 138 -8.69 6.05 12.55
N GLU A 139 -9.52 6.91 11.94
CA GLU A 139 -10.32 6.54 10.77
C GLU A 139 -9.44 6.16 9.57
N ARG A 140 -8.38 6.93 9.29
CA ARG A 140 -7.44 6.64 8.19
C ARG A 140 -6.69 5.33 8.44
N LEU A 141 -6.20 5.11 9.66
CA LEU A 141 -5.52 3.87 10.03
C LEU A 141 -6.48 2.67 9.93
N LYS A 142 -7.71 2.81 10.42
CA LYS A 142 -8.74 1.77 10.34
C LYS A 142 -9.09 1.45 8.88
N ALA A 143 -9.18 2.45 8.01
CA ALA A 143 -9.41 2.24 6.58
C ALA A 143 -8.27 1.45 5.94
N GLY A 144 -7.01 1.82 6.20
CA GLY A 144 -5.84 1.10 5.70
C GLY A 144 -5.78 -0.35 6.21
N LEU A 145 -6.03 -0.58 7.50
CA LEU A 145 -6.07 -1.93 8.07
C LEU A 145 -7.21 -2.80 7.50
N ALA A 146 -8.37 -2.20 7.23
CA ALA A 146 -9.48 -2.90 6.59
C ALA A 146 -9.12 -3.33 5.16
N GLU A 147 -8.39 -2.49 4.43
CA GLU A 147 -7.92 -2.78 3.08
C GLU A 147 -6.89 -3.93 3.08
N VAL A 148 -5.91 -3.91 4.00
CA VAL A 148 -4.97 -5.02 4.19
C VAL A 148 -5.70 -6.34 4.41
N LYS A 149 -6.71 -6.33 5.29
CA LYS A 149 -7.52 -7.51 5.59
C LYS A 149 -8.33 -7.99 4.38
N LYS A 150 -8.87 -7.08 3.58
CA LYS A 150 -9.65 -7.39 2.39
C LYS A 150 -8.79 -7.97 1.27
N ALA A 151 -7.57 -7.45 1.09
CA ALA A 151 -6.64 -7.92 0.07
C ALA A 151 -6.14 -9.35 0.35
N ALA A 152 -5.94 -9.71 1.63
CA ALA A 152 -5.51 -11.04 2.09
C ALA A 152 -4.17 -11.55 1.50
N ASN A 153 -3.47 -10.73 0.72
CA ASN A 153 -2.16 -11.00 0.14
C ASN A 153 -1.14 -9.88 0.44
N VAL A 154 -1.31 -9.17 1.57
CA VAL A 154 -0.48 -8.02 1.94
C VAL A 154 0.27 -8.30 3.25
N ILE A 155 1.59 -8.12 3.21
CA ILE A 155 2.44 -8.01 4.40
C ILE A 155 2.59 -6.52 4.70
N LEU A 156 2.00 -6.08 5.81
CA LEU A 156 2.10 -4.69 6.27
C LEU A 156 3.38 -4.51 7.09
N PHE A 157 4.25 -3.62 6.65
CA PHE A 157 5.40 -3.15 7.39
C PHE A 157 5.05 -1.83 8.09
N ILE A 158 5.24 -1.77 9.40
CA ILE A 158 5.05 -0.57 10.21
C ILE A 158 6.39 -0.27 10.85
N ASP A 159 7.06 0.78 10.37
CA ASP A 159 8.25 1.27 11.05
C ASP A 159 7.85 2.00 12.34
N GLU A 160 8.72 1.92 13.34
CA GLU A 160 8.52 2.57 14.63
C GLU A 160 7.12 2.37 15.24
N ILE A 161 6.63 1.11 15.26
CA ILE A 161 5.31 0.77 15.80
C ILE A 161 5.03 1.31 17.23
N HIS A 162 6.09 1.61 17.99
CA HIS A 162 5.98 2.24 19.29
C HIS A 162 5.41 3.67 19.23
N LEU A 163 5.51 4.39 18.12
CA LEU A 163 4.82 5.67 17.90
C LEU A 163 3.30 5.52 17.96
N VAL A 164 2.81 4.32 17.63
CA VAL A 164 1.39 3.94 17.57
C VAL A 164 0.91 3.32 18.90
N GLN A 165 1.84 2.91 19.78
CA GLN A 165 1.59 2.20 21.03
C GLN A 165 2.00 2.97 22.30
N GLY A 166 2.90 3.94 22.19
CA GLY A 166 3.68 4.55 23.28
C GLY A 166 3.01 5.71 24.00
N ALA A 167 1.69 5.72 24.02
CA ALA A 167 0.94 6.93 24.22
C ALA A 167 0.52 7.30 25.65
N GLY A 168 0.75 6.39 26.58
CA GLY A 168 0.09 6.40 27.88
C GLY A 168 0.78 7.20 28.98
N LYS A 169 1.70 8.14 28.69
CA LYS A 169 2.41 8.90 29.75
C LYS A 169 2.42 10.43 29.62
N ALA A 170 1.87 10.99 28.56
CA ALA A 170 1.58 12.42 28.45
C ALA A 170 0.27 12.58 27.68
N GLU A 171 -0.52 13.62 27.98
CA GLU A 171 -1.93 13.87 27.61
C GLU A 171 -2.30 13.90 26.10
N GLY A 172 -1.58 13.19 25.23
CA GLY A 172 -1.94 13.23 23.82
C GLY A 172 -1.35 12.25 22.87
N ALA A 173 -0.76 11.17 23.35
CA ALA A 173 -0.34 10.16 22.39
C ALA A 173 -1.52 9.22 22.07
N MET A 174 -1.47 8.64 20.86
CA MET A 174 -2.59 7.92 20.23
C MET A 174 -2.63 6.45 20.68
N ASP A 175 -3.82 5.94 21.05
CA ASP A 175 -4.01 4.53 21.43
C ASP A 175 -4.43 3.67 20.22
N ALA A 176 -3.62 3.71 19.17
CA ALA A 176 -3.83 2.88 18.00
C ALA A 176 -3.43 1.40 18.25
N ALA A 177 -2.86 1.10 19.41
CA ALA A 177 -2.65 -0.27 19.87
C ALA A 177 -3.97 -1.05 19.99
N ASN A 178 -5.08 -0.41 20.40
CA ASN A 178 -6.39 -1.07 20.46
C ASN A 178 -6.96 -1.39 19.07
N LEU A 179 -6.60 -0.63 18.05
CA LEU A 179 -7.00 -0.91 16.66
C LEU A 179 -6.21 -2.09 16.07
N LEU A 180 -4.96 -2.27 16.48
CA LEU A 180 -4.08 -3.33 15.98
C LEU A 180 -4.31 -4.68 16.66
N LYS A 181 -4.61 -4.71 17.97
CA LYS A 181 -4.78 -5.96 18.75
C LYS A 181 -5.70 -7.00 18.08
N PRO A 182 -6.90 -6.67 17.56
CA PRO A 182 -7.79 -7.65 16.94
C PRO A 182 -7.23 -8.26 15.65
N MET A 183 -6.30 -7.58 14.96
CA MET A 183 -5.67 -8.07 13.74
C MET A 183 -4.44 -8.94 14.03
N LEU A 184 -3.90 -8.86 15.25
CA LEU A 184 -2.68 -9.55 15.66
C LEU A 184 -2.94 -10.84 16.46
N ALA A 185 -4.20 -11.10 16.82
CA ALA A 185 -4.65 -12.20 17.69
C ALA A 185 -4.75 -13.55 16.97
#